data_AF-A0A2V7HEU9-F1
#
_entry.id   AF-A0A2V7HEU9-F1
#
_cell.length_a   1.000
_cell.length_b   1.000
_cell.length_c   1.000
_cell.angle_alpha   90.00
_cell.angle_beta   90.00
_cell.angle_gamma   90.00
#
_symmetry.space_group_name_H-M   'P 1'
#
loop_
_entity.id
_entity.type
_entity.pdbx_description
1 polymer ?
#
loop_
_entity_poly.entity_id
_entity_poly.type
_entity_poly.pdbx_seq_one_letter_code
_entity_poly.pdbx_strand_id
1 'polypeptide(L)'
;METALAKDDPKSWEARLTAADVPCATVWKIEEITRHPQLEHRDVLQTIDSRYGPMRLVGAGFRLAHGSPGIDREPPTLGEHTDEILAEAGYAPDEIERLRRDAVV
;
A
#
# COMPACT_ATOMS: atom_id res chain seq x y z
N MET A 1 25.27 7.44 -28.08
CA MET A 1 24.92 6.78 -26.81
C MET A 1 23.64 5.96 -26.97
N GLU A 2 22.53 6.55 -27.38
CA GLU A 2 21.25 5.86 -27.63
C GLU A 2 21.36 4.66 -28.59
N THR A 3 22.09 4.81 -29.70
CA THR A 3 22.34 3.71 -30.66
C THR A 3 23.11 2.53 -30.07
N ALA A 4 23.89 2.76 -28.99
CA ALA A 4 24.58 1.68 -28.30
C ALA A 4 23.66 0.97 -27.31
N LEU A 5 22.86 1.73 -26.54
CA LEU A 5 21.89 1.18 -25.59
C LEU A 5 20.76 0.41 -26.29
N ALA A 6 20.37 0.80 -27.51
CA ALA A 6 19.33 0.10 -28.28
C ALA A 6 19.72 -1.32 -28.76
N LYS A 7 20.97 -1.76 -28.55
CA LYS A 7 21.47 -3.07 -29.04
C LYS A 7 21.15 -4.25 -28.13
N ASP A 8 20.63 -4.01 -26.94
CA ASP A 8 20.38 -5.03 -25.92
C ASP A 8 19.21 -4.64 -25.03
N ASP A 9 18.71 -5.58 -24.22
CA ASP A 9 17.60 -5.31 -23.32
C ASP A 9 18.02 -4.54 -22.05
N PRO A 10 17.09 -3.82 -21.38
CA PRO A 10 17.40 -3.02 -20.20
C PRO A 10 18.04 -3.80 -19.03
N LYS A 11 17.63 -5.06 -18.79
CA LYS A 11 18.16 -5.86 -17.68
C LYS A 11 19.59 -6.31 -17.96
N SER A 12 19.89 -6.65 -19.22
CA SER A 12 21.25 -6.93 -19.67
C SER A 12 22.17 -5.71 -19.52
N TRP A 13 21.67 -4.51 -19.82
CA TRP A 13 22.43 -3.28 -19.58
C TRP A 13 22.62 -2.96 -18.10
N GLU A 14 21.57 -3.11 -17.28
CA GLU A 14 21.65 -2.92 -15.83
C GLU A 14 22.74 -3.82 -15.22
N ALA A 15 22.75 -5.11 -15.56
CA ALA A 15 23.78 -6.04 -15.07
C ALA A 15 25.20 -5.62 -15.47
N ARG A 16 25.42 -5.19 -16.72
CA ARG A 16 26.74 -4.75 -17.22
C ARG A 16 27.21 -3.46 -16.56
N LEU A 17 26.31 -2.51 -16.40
CA LEU A 17 26.61 -1.19 -15.81
C LEU A 17 26.83 -1.30 -14.30
N THR A 18 26.03 -2.10 -13.59
CA THR A 18 26.27 -2.42 -12.18
C THR A 18 27.62 -3.10 -11.96
N ALA A 19 28.02 -4.03 -12.84
CA ALA A 19 29.34 -4.66 -12.77
C ALA A 19 30.51 -3.68 -13.03
N ALA A 20 30.23 -2.52 -13.61
CA ALA A 20 31.17 -1.43 -13.84
C ALA A 20 31.03 -0.29 -12.81
N ASP A 21 30.34 -0.53 -11.68
CA ASP A 21 30.05 0.45 -10.62
C ASP A 21 29.29 1.70 -11.10
N VAL A 22 28.56 1.58 -12.22
CA VAL A 22 27.70 2.65 -12.72
C VAL A 22 26.31 2.53 -12.10
N PRO A 23 25.81 3.56 -11.39
CA PRO A 23 24.47 3.52 -10.82
C PRO A 23 23.42 3.63 -11.93
N CYS A 24 22.67 2.55 -12.13
CA CYS A 24 21.57 2.46 -13.07
C CYS A 24 20.50 1.52 -12.55
N ALA A 25 19.28 1.63 -13.06
CA ALA A 25 18.21 0.69 -12.78
C ALA A 25 17.32 0.52 -14.02
N THR A 26 16.80 -0.69 -14.23
CA THR A 26 15.76 -0.90 -15.23
C THR A 26 14.46 -0.20 -14.82
N VAL A 27 13.73 0.35 -15.78
CA VAL A 27 12.36 0.85 -15.55
C VAL A 27 11.40 -0.34 -15.53
N TRP A 28 10.76 -0.55 -14.39
CA TRP A 28 9.83 -1.67 -14.17
C TRP A 28 8.38 -1.27 -14.46
N LYS A 29 7.60 -2.19 -15.03
CA LYS A 29 6.15 -2.07 -15.07
C LYS A 29 5.54 -2.39 -13.70
N ILE A 30 4.31 -1.92 -13.47
CA ILE A 30 3.57 -2.18 -12.21
C ILE A 30 3.41 -3.68 -11.94
N GLU A 31 3.06 -4.47 -12.96
CA GLU A 31 2.90 -5.92 -12.83
C GLU A 31 4.20 -6.64 -12.46
N GLU A 32 5.35 -6.10 -12.86
CA GLU A 32 6.67 -6.68 -12.61
C GLU A 32 7.20 -6.25 -11.23
N ILE A 33 7.10 -4.96 -10.90
CA ILE A 33 7.60 -4.42 -9.63
C ILE A 33 6.87 -5.02 -8.44
N THR A 34 5.58 -5.34 -8.57
CA THR A 34 4.80 -5.98 -7.51
C THR A 34 5.27 -7.40 -7.14
N ARG A 35 6.16 -7.99 -7.95
CA ARG A 35 6.80 -9.29 -7.71
C ARG A 35 8.31 -9.17 -7.47
N HIS A 36 8.80 -7.95 -7.29
CA HIS A 36 10.22 -7.70 -7.13
C HIS A 36 10.73 -8.26 -5.79
N PRO A 37 11.86 -9.00 -5.77
CA PRO A 37 12.38 -9.64 -4.56
C PRO A 37 12.58 -8.67 -3.39
N GLN A 38 12.95 -7.43 -3.69
CA GLN A 38 13.11 -6.39 -2.65
C GLN A 38 11.78 -6.00 -1.98
N LEU A 39 10.65 -5.97 -2.72
CA LEU A 39 9.36 -5.65 -2.11
C LEU A 39 8.86 -6.79 -1.24
N GLU A 40 9.12 -8.04 -1.65
CA GLU A 40 8.84 -9.24 -0.86
C GLU A 40 9.69 -9.27 0.42
N HIS A 41 11.01 -9.11 0.29
CA HIS A 41 11.93 -9.09 1.44
C HIS A 41 11.60 -7.99 2.46
N ARG A 42 11.11 -6.85 1.98
CA ARG A 42 10.74 -5.71 2.83
C ARG A 42 9.31 -5.75 3.34
N ASP A 43 8.50 -6.73 2.92
CA ASP A 43 7.08 -6.85 3.26
C ASP A 43 6.29 -5.57 2.94
N VAL A 44 6.60 -4.93 1.79
CA VAL A 44 5.94 -3.67 1.39
C VAL A 44 4.53 -3.91 0.88
N LEU A 45 4.28 -5.07 0.27
CA LEU A 45 2.96 -5.42 -0.26
C LEU A 45 2.33 -6.47 0.66
N GLN A 46 1.43 -6.02 1.51
CA GLN A 46 0.78 -6.83 2.53
C GLN A 46 -0.57 -7.34 2.02
N THR A 47 -0.89 -8.60 2.35
CA THR A 47 -2.18 -9.20 2.04
C THR A 47 -3.02 -9.27 3.30
N ILE A 48 -4.23 -8.74 3.24
CA ILE A 48 -5.23 -8.80 4.30
C ILE A 48 -6.49 -9.50 3.80
N ASP A 49 -7.21 -10.13 4.71
CA ASP A 49 -8.57 -10.60 4.44
C ASP A 49 -9.54 -9.42 4.52
N SER A 50 -10.48 -9.39 3.57
CA SER A 50 -11.52 -8.37 3.51
C SER A 50 -12.87 -9.01 3.18
N ARG A 51 -13.95 -8.26 3.37
CA ARG A 51 -15.31 -8.64 2.94
C ARG A 51 -15.45 -8.87 1.44
N TYR A 52 -14.49 -8.41 0.63
CA TYR A 52 -14.41 -8.62 -0.82
C TYR A 52 -13.43 -9.74 -1.22
N GLY A 53 -12.86 -10.44 -0.25
CA GLY A 53 -11.80 -11.44 -0.43
C GLY A 53 -10.39 -10.88 -0.16
N PRO A 54 -9.33 -11.66 -0.41
CA PRO A 54 -7.97 -11.23 -0.13
C PRO A 54 -7.59 -9.96 -0.91
N MET A 55 -7.17 -8.91 -0.19
CA MET A 55 -6.73 -7.65 -0.77
C MET A 55 -5.23 -7.49 -0.57
N ARG A 56 -4.53 -7.03 -1.62
CA ARG A 56 -3.09 -6.72 -1.55
C ARG A 56 -2.90 -5.20 -1.55
N LEU A 57 -2.32 -4.68 -0.48
CA LEU A 57 -2.19 -3.25 -0.19
C LEU A 57 -0.72 -2.86 -0.02
N VAL A 58 -0.43 -1.60 -0.29
CA VAL A 58 0.90 -1.01 -0.05
C VAL A 58 0.98 -0.60 1.42
N GLY A 59 1.84 -1.28 2.17
CA GLY A 59 2.16 -0.96 3.56
C GLY A 59 3.17 0.18 3.69
N ALA A 60 3.72 0.35 4.88
CA ALA A 60 4.71 1.39 5.13
C ALA A 60 6.01 1.15 4.34
N GLY A 61 6.53 2.18 3.68
CA GLY A 61 7.82 2.11 2.96
C GLY A 61 9.06 1.98 3.88
N PHE A 62 8.84 2.10 5.20
CA PHE A 62 9.87 2.01 6.23
C PHE A 62 9.54 0.90 7.24
N ARG A 63 10.57 0.42 7.93
CA ARG A 63 10.44 -0.55 9.02
C ARG A 63 11.09 0.03 10.27
N LEU A 64 10.45 -0.21 11.41
CA LEU A 64 10.96 0.15 12.73
C LEU A 64 11.48 -1.11 13.41
N ALA A 65 12.52 -0.96 14.24
CA ALA A 65 13.04 -2.06 15.06
C ALA A 65 11.96 -2.64 16.00
N HIS A 66 11.05 -1.78 16.47
CA HIS A 66 9.90 -2.14 17.29
C HIS A 66 8.65 -1.40 16.78
N GLY A 67 7.50 -2.09 16.74
CA GLY A 67 6.24 -1.47 16.31
C GLY A 67 6.22 -1.05 14.85
N SER A 68 6.78 -1.86 13.94
CA SER A 68 6.66 -1.58 12.50
C SER A 68 5.17 -1.46 12.12
N PRO A 69 4.77 -0.42 11.36
CA PRO A 69 3.39 -0.29 10.92
C PRO A 69 3.00 -1.49 10.04
N GLY A 70 1.86 -2.09 10.34
CA GLY A 70 1.24 -3.13 9.53
C GLY A 70 -0.20 -2.76 9.22
N ILE A 71 -0.73 -3.31 8.14
CA ILE A 71 -2.15 -3.23 7.81
C ILE A 71 -2.82 -4.48 8.38
N ASP A 72 -3.69 -4.30 9.37
CA ASP A 72 -4.35 -5.36 10.12
C ASP A 72 -5.87 -5.41 9.94
N ARG A 73 -6.45 -4.39 9.29
CA ARG A 73 -7.88 -4.29 9.00
C ARG A 73 -8.13 -3.79 7.60
N GLU A 74 -9.27 -4.19 7.05
CA GLU A 74 -9.75 -3.68 5.77
C GLU A 74 -10.11 -2.18 5.85
N PRO A 75 -10.09 -1.46 4.71
CA PRO A 75 -10.59 -0.09 4.67
C PRO A 75 -12.06 -0.03 5.11
N PRO A 76 -12.44 0.92 5.98
CA PRO A 76 -13.80 1.03 6.43
C PRO A 76 -14.73 1.40 5.28
N THR A 77 -15.94 0.86 5.35
CA THR A 77 -17.05 1.30 4.51
C THR A 77 -17.54 2.70 4.92
N LEU A 78 -18.31 3.32 4.04
CA LEU A 78 -18.90 4.62 4.31
C LEU A 78 -19.77 4.55 5.58
N GLY A 79 -19.38 5.31 6.60
CA GLY A 79 -20.11 5.41 7.87
C GLY A 79 -19.91 4.26 8.85
N GLU A 80 -18.98 3.33 8.59
CA GLU A 80 -18.79 2.12 9.42
C GLU A 80 -18.56 2.40 10.91
N HIS A 81 -17.81 3.46 11.22
CA HIS A 81 -17.47 3.86 12.59
C HIS A 81 -18.24 5.10 13.07
N THR A 82 -19.29 5.54 12.36
CA THR A 82 -20.02 6.79 12.69
C THR A 82 -20.59 6.74 14.12
N ASP A 83 -21.30 5.66 14.46
CA ASP A 83 -21.96 5.54 15.77
C ASP A 83 -20.94 5.41 16.91
N GLU A 84 -19.86 4.66 16.67
CA GLU A 84 -18.75 4.49 17.61
C GLU A 84 -18.12 5.84 17.95
N ILE A 85 -17.77 6.63 16.93
CA ILE A 85 -17.15 7.94 17.11
C ILE A 85 -18.11 8.94 17.78
N LEU A 86 -19.41 8.92 17.43
CA LEU A 86 -20.40 9.79 18.08
C LEU A 86 -20.61 9.42 19.55
N ALA A 87 -20.64 8.14 19.88
CA ALA A 87 -20.71 7.68 21.26
C ALA A 87 -19.46 8.07 22.06
N GLU A 88 -18.26 7.91 21.48
CA GLU A 88 -17.00 8.37 22.08
C GLU A 88 -16.96 9.89 22.29
N ALA A 89 -17.58 10.64 21.38
CA ALA A 89 -17.73 12.10 21.50
C ALA A 89 -18.79 12.52 22.55
N GLY A 90 -19.55 11.58 23.12
CA GLY A 90 -20.49 11.83 24.21
C GLY A 90 -21.95 12.04 23.80
N TYR A 91 -22.33 11.74 22.55
CA TYR A 91 -23.73 11.79 22.12
C TYR A 91 -24.52 10.63 22.70
N ALA A 92 -25.73 10.91 23.18
CA ALA A 92 -26.63 9.87 23.65
C ALA A 92 -27.24 9.08 22.46
N PRO A 93 -27.63 7.81 22.66
CA PRO A 93 -28.18 6.98 21.57
C PRO A 93 -29.38 7.61 20.83
N ASP A 94 -30.22 8.35 21.54
CA ASP A 94 -31.38 9.07 20.97
C ASP A 94 -30.97 10.27 20.11
N GLU A 95 -29.85 10.93 20.43
CA GLU A 95 -29.30 12.03 19.63
C GLU A 95 -28.67 11.51 18.34
N ILE A 96 -27.97 10.38 18.39
CA ILE A 96 -27.39 9.73 17.20
C ILE A 96 -28.49 9.33 16.22
N GLU A 97 -29.58 8.73 16.72
CA GLU A 97 -30.73 8.35 15.89
C GLU A 97 -31.42 9.57 15.25
N ARG A 98 -31.48 10.71 15.97
CA ARG A 98 -31.97 11.97 15.41
C ARG A 98 -31.08 12.44 14.26
N LEU A 99 -29.76 12.45 14.43
CA LEU A 99 -28.81 12.90 13.40
C LEU A 99 -28.91 12.07 12.12
N ARG A 100 -29.12 10.75 12.25
CA ARG A 100 -29.38 9.86 11.10
C ARG A 100 -30.67 10.20 10.39
N ARG A 101 -31.76 10.38 11.14
CA ARG A 101 -33.07 10.73 10.57
C ARG A 101 -33.04 12.05 9.81
N ASP A 102 -32.29 13.01 10.32
CA ASP A 102 -32.14 14.34 9.74
C ASP A 102 -31.12 14.37 8.58
N ALA A 103 -30.53 13.21 8.22
CA ALA A 103 -29.51 13.04 7.19
C ALA A 103 -28.26 13.92 7.37
N VAL A 104 -27.90 14.19 8.63
CA VAL A 104 -26.66 14.91 8.99
C VAL A 104 -25.47 13.96 8.97
N VAL A 105 -25.70 12.69 9.29
CA VAL A 105 -24.71 11.59 9.30
C VAL A 105 -25.25 10.35 8.60
#